data_AF-L8A5F1-F1
#
_entry.id   AF-L8A5F1-F1
#
_cell.length_a   1.000
_cell.length_b   1.000
_cell.length_c   1.000
_cell.angle_alpha   90.00
_cell.angle_beta   90.00
_cell.angle_gamma   90.00
#
_symmetry.space_group_name_H-M   'P 1'
#
loop_
_entity.id
_entity.type
_entity.pdbx_description
1 polymer ?
#
loop_
_entity_poly.entity_id
_entity_poly.type
_entity_poly.pdbx_seq_one_letter_code
_entity_poly.pdbx_strand_id
1 'polypeptide(L)'
;CIHESTKRCFMTSQNHGFAIDPSSLPADWKVLFTNANDGTNEGIVHSNLPFFTVQFHPEHMAGPSDLVCLFDVYINCVKKWKGENQSFSVRHLIEEQLKYRISSSPETKPPKKVLIIGSGGLSIGQAGEFDYSGSQAIKALKEENIQTILINPNIATVQTSKGLADKVYFLPLLPEYVEQVIRSERPDGVLLTFGGQTGLNCGVELEKAGVFAKYNTRILGTPIKAIIDTEDRKIFSEKINEIGEKVAPSLAAHSVDEALKAAEHLGYPVMARAAFSLGGLGSGFANNKEELQILAQQALAHSSQLIIDKSLKGWK
;
A
#
# COMPACT_ATOMS: atom_id res chain seq x y z
N CYS A 1 -14.90 -8.99 11.26
CA CYS A 1 -15.52 -10.33 11.08
C CYS A 1 -14.84 -11.13 9.97
N ILE A 2 -14.57 -12.41 10.21
CA ILE A 2 -14.03 -13.37 9.25
C ILE A 2 -15.19 -14.10 8.58
N HIS A 3 -15.25 -14.09 7.25
CA HIS A 3 -16.22 -14.87 6.49
C HIS A 3 -15.78 -16.34 6.42
N GLU A 4 -16.65 -17.26 6.80
CA GLU A 4 -16.26 -18.66 7.05
C GLU A 4 -15.73 -19.38 5.81
N SER A 5 -16.36 -19.19 4.66
CA SER A 5 -15.99 -19.91 3.44
C SER A 5 -14.78 -19.31 2.72
N THR A 6 -14.67 -17.98 2.67
CA THR A 6 -13.57 -17.32 1.93
C THR A 6 -12.37 -16.99 2.81
N LYS A 7 -12.50 -17.11 4.14
CA LYS A 7 -11.49 -16.74 5.15
C LYS A 7 -11.03 -15.29 5.08
N ARG A 8 -11.73 -14.44 4.33
CA ARG A 8 -11.47 -12.99 4.32
C ARG A 8 -11.95 -12.37 5.62
N CYS A 9 -11.15 -11.44 6.14
CA CYS A 9 -11.52 -10.60 7.27
C CYS A 9 -12.01 -9.24 6.77
N PHE A 10 -13.06 -8.73 7.39
CA PHE A 10 -13.68 -7.45 7.09
C PHE A 10 -13.80 -6.62 8.37
N MET A 11 -13.61 -5.31 8.26
CA MET A 11 -13.90 -4.40 9.35
C MET A 11 -15.41 -4.13 9.38
N THR A 12 -16.00 -4.08 10.57
CA THR A 12 -17.46 -3.99 10.73
C THR A 12 -17.85 -3.11 11.91
N SER A 13 -18.90 -2.30 11.77
CA SER A 13 -19.56 -1.61 12.88
C SER A 13 -20.58 -2.53 13.57
N GLN A 14 -20.56 -2.58 14.90
CA GLN A 14 -21.40 -3.43 15.73
C GLN A 14 -21.94 -2.65 16.92
N ASN A 15 -23.17 -2.96 17.35
CA ASN A 15 -23.74 -2.42 18.58
C ASN A 15 -24.77 -3.41 19.15
N HIS A 16 -24.29 -4.51 19.73
CA HIS A 16 -25.11 -5.54 20.35
C HIS A 16 -24.45 -6.03 21.65
N GLY A 17 -25.26 -6.52 22.60
CA GLY A 17 -24.79 -7.08 23.88
C GLY A 17 -25.13 -8.57 24.06
N PHE A 18 -25.75 -9.19 23.05
CA PHE A 18 -26.12 -10.60 23.01
C PHE A 18 -25.56 -11.21 21.73
N ALA A 19 -25.28 -12.51 21.74
CA ALA A 19 -24.76 -13.25 20.59
C ALA A 19 -25.43 -14.62 20.48
N ILE A 20 -25.47 -15.16 19.26
CA ILE A 20 -25.97 -16.51 18.98
C ILE A 20 -24.89 -17.53 19.37
N ASP A 21 -25.27 -18.59 20.08
CA ASP A 21 -24.40 -19.74 20.32
C ASP A 21 -24.35 -20.65 19.07
N PRO A 22 -23.20 -20.75 18.37
CA PRO A 22 -23.06 -21.59 17.18
C PRO A 22 -23.34 -23.08 17.42
N SER A 23 -23.12 -23.57 18.65
CA SER A 23 -23.31 -24.98 19.00
C SER A 23 -24.78 -25.39 19.05
N SER A 24 -25.67 -24.40 19.19
CA SER A 24 -27.13 -24.58 19.26
C SER A 24 -27.84 -24.48 17.90
N LEU A 25 -27.09 -24.26 16.81
CA LEU A 25 -27.69 -24.08 15.49
C LEU A 25 -28.32 -25.38 14.97
N PRO A 26 -29.55 -25.32 14.40
CA PRO A 26 -30.15 -26.48 13.73
C PRO A 26 -29.31 -26.95 12.53
N ALA A 27 -29.48 -28.21 12.12
CA ALA A 27 -28.64 -28.85 11.08
C ALA A 27 -28.55 -28.07 9.75
N ASP A 28 -29.64 -27.43 9.36
CA ASP A 28 -29.76 -26.66 8.11
C ASP A 28 -29.14 -25.25 8.19
N TRP A 29 -28.74 -24.79 9.37
CA TRP A 29 -28.08 -23.49 9.55
C TRP A 29 -26.58 -23.65 9.72
N LYS A 30 -25.83 -22.68 9.21
CA LYS A 30 -24.37 -22.62 9.28
C LYS A 30 -23.94 -21.23 9.73
N VAL A 31 -22.81 -21.17 10.42
CA VAL A 31 -22.11 -19.91 10.69
C VAL A 31 -21.67 -19.30 9.35
N LEU A 32 -21.93 -18.01 9.19
CA LEU A 32 -21.55 -17.24 8.01
C LEU A 32 -20.32 -16.37 8.30
N PHE A 33 -20.32 -15.69 9.45
CA PHE A 33 -19.21 -14.87 9.91
C PHE A 33 -18.88 -15.19 11.37
N THR A 34 -17.61 -15.00 11.71
CA THR A 34 -17.07 -15.16 13.07
C THR A 34 -16.24 -13.94 13.45
N ASN A 35 -16.31 -13.51 14.71
CA ASN A 35 -15.50 -12.41 15.21
C ASN A 35 -14.03 -12.86 15.30
N ALA A 36 -13.10 -12.05 14.78
CA ALA A 36 -11.68 -12.41 14.78
C ALA A 36 -11.02 -12.30 16.16
N ASN A 37 -11.60 -11.51 17.06
CA ASN A 37 -11.02 -11.19 18.37
C ASN A 37 -11.48 -12.18 19.45
N ASP A 38 -12.77 -12.49 19.50
CA ASP A 38 -13.37 -13.30 20.58
C ASP A 38 -14.04 -14.59 20.10
N GLY A 39 -14.09 -14.84 18.79
CA GLY A 39 -14.68 -16.06 18.21
C GLY A 39 -16.20 -16.13 18.26
N THR A 40 -16.90 -15.05 18.65
CA THR A 40 -18.37 -15.03 18.69
C THR A 40 -19.01 -15.07 17.30
N ASN A 41 -20.28 -15.49 17.22
CA ASN A 41 -21.03 -15.54 15.97
C ASN A 41 -21.33 -14.13 15.45
N GLU A 42 -21.09 -13.91 14.16
CA GLU A 42 -21.29 -12.61 13.50
C GLU A 42 -22.30 -12.68 12.35
N GLY A 43 -22.98 -13.82 12.20
CA GLY A 43 -23.95 -14.07 11.15
C GLY A 43 -24.15 -15.55 10.91
N ILE A 44 -25.34 -15.89 10.40
CA ILE A 44 -25.73 -17.25 10.05
C ILE A 44 -26.38 -17.28 8.66
N VAL A 45 -26.31 -18.43 8.01
CA VAL A 45 -26.89 -18.65 6.70
C VAL A 45 -27.56 -20.01 6.64
N HIS A 46 -28.72 -20.08 5.99
CA HIS A 46 -29.40 -21.34 5.74
C HIS A 46 -28.71 -22.09 4.59
N SER A 47 -28.64 -23.41 4.68
CA SER A 47 -27.91 -24.24 3.71
C SER A 47 -28.52 -24.16 2.30
N ASN A 48 -29.85 -24.23 2.21
CA ASN A 48 -30.58 -24.28 0.91
C ASN A 48 -31.51 -23.09 0.63
N LEU A 49 -32.06 -22.43 1.66
CA LEU A 49 -33.02 -21.34 1.51
C LEU A 49 -32.32 -19.98 1.43
N PRO A 50 -32.94 -18.95 0.82
CA PRO A 50 -32.35 -17.62 0.67
C PRO A 50 -32.41 -16.80 1.97
N PHE A 51 -32.07 -17.41 3.10
CA PHE A 51 -32.06 -16.78 4.42
C PHE A 51 -30.63 -16.64 4.91
N PHE A 52 -30.27 -15.42 5.27
CA PHE A 52 -29.03 -15.13 5.95
C PHE A 52 -29.23 -13.94 6.88
N THR A 53 -28.39 -13.85 7.90
CA THR A 53 -28.33 -12.71 8.82
C THR A 53 -26.88 -12.36 9.09
N VAL A 54 -26.68 -11.12 9.54
CA VAL A 54 -25.41 -10.63 10.07
C VAL A 54 -25.67 -9.97 11.41
N GLN A 55 -24.71 -10.07 12.31
CA GLN A 55 -24.80 -9.48 13.65
C GLN A 55 -24.33 -8.01 13.67
N PHE A 56 -23.51 -7.63 12.69
CA PHE A 56 -23.01 -6.29 12.45
C PHE A 56 -23.93 -5.45 11.53
N HIS A 57 -23.61 -4.18 11.39
CA HIS A 57 -24.34 -3.16 10.63
C HIS A 57 -23.68 -2.87 9.28
N PRO A 58 -24.06 -3.56 8.17
CA PRO A 58 -23.49 -3.30 6.84
C PRO A 58 -23.88 -1.93 6.26
N GLU A 59 -24.91 -1.28 6.81
CA GLU A 59 -25.31 0.09 6.48
C GLU A 59 -24.32 1.15 6.96
N HIS A 60 -23.33 0.77 7.77
CA HIS A 60 -22.08 1.51 8.04
C HIS A 60 -22.23 2.99 8.43
N MET A 61 -23.40 3.44 8.90
CA MET A 61 -23.62 4.84 9.25
C MET A 61 -22.80 5.17 10.50
N ALA A 62 -21.56 5.66 10.28
CA ALA A 62 -20.43 5.77 11.22
C ALA A 62 -19.48 4.55 11.32
N GLY A 63 -19.37 3.72 10.28
CA GLY A 63 -18.47 2.56 10.17
C GLY A 63 -17.90 2.33 8.76
N PRO A 64 -17.08 1.28 8.56
CA PRO A 64 -16.52 0.93 7.25
C PRO A 64 -17.58 0.38 6.28
N SER A 65 -17.48 0.71 4.99
CA SER A 65 -18.42 0.30 3.94
C SER A 65 -18.12 -1.08 3.31
N ASP A 66 -17.16 -1.83 3.87
CA ASP A 66 -16.61 -3.08 3.34
C ASP A 66 -17.65 -4.15 2.97
N LEU A 67 -18.81 -4.17 3.65
CA LEU A 67 -19.85 -5.18 3.50
C LEU A 67 -21.21 -4.64 3.03
N VAL A 68 -21.24 -3.42 2.47
CA VAL A 68 -22.44 -2.87 1.81
C VAL A 68 -22.95 -3.76 0.68
N CYS A 69 -22.05 -4.49 0.02
CA CYS A 69 -22.40 -5.43 -1.05
C CYS A 69 -23.36 -6.56 -0.62
N LEU A 70 -23.56 -6.79 0.69
CA LEU A 70 -24.58 -7.73 1.18
C LEU A 70 -26.01 -7.26 0.86
N PHE A 71 -26.24 -5.95 0.72
CA PHE A 71 -27.52 -5.43 0.22
C PHE A 71 -27.73 -5.80 -1.25
N ASP A 72 -26.68 -5.75 -2.09
CA ASP A 72 -26.78 -6.20 -3.49
C ASP A 72 -27.12 -7.69 -3.57
N VAL A 73 -26.52 -8.52 -2.71
CA VAL A 73 -26.85 -9.94 -2.59
C VAL A 73 -28.33 -10.13 -2.22
N TYR A 74 -28.82 -9.39 -1.22
CA TYR A 74 -30.22 -9.44 -0.81
C TYR A 74 -31.17 -9.06 -1.96
N ILE A 75 -30.91 -7.94 -2.66
CA ILE A 75 -31.71 -7.50 -3.80
C ILE A 75 -31.68 -8.52 -4.95
N ASN A 76 -30.52 -9.12 -5.21
CA ASN A 76 -30.37 -10.18 -6.21
C ASN A 76 -31.18 -11.43 -5.84
N CYS A 77 -31.25 -11.80 -4.56
CA CYS A 77 -32.11 -12.90 -4.10
C CYS A 77 -33.58 -12.61 -4.38
N VAL A 78 -34.06 -11.39 -4.08
CA VAL A 78 -35.45 -10.98 -4.32
C VAL A 78 -35.79 -10.99 -5.81
N LYS A 79 -34.89 -10.49 -6.67
CA LYS A 79 -35.06 -10.49 -8.13
C LYS A 79 -35.13 -11.91 -8.68
N LYS A 80 -34.20 -12.78 -8.27
CA LYS A 80 -34.18 -14.19 -8.68
C LYS A 80 -35.44 -14.92 -8.28
N TRP A 81 -35.88 -14.76 -7.03
CA TRP A 81 -37.16 -15.34 -6.57
C TRP A 81 -38.31 -14.94 -7.51
N LYS A 82 -38.45 -13.65 -7.82
CA LYS A 82 -39.59 -13.12 -8.60
C LYS A 82 -39.55 -13.46 -10.09
N GLY A 83 -38.36 -13.54 -10.69
CA GLY A 83 -38.19 -13.65 -12.14
C GLY A 83 -37.85 -15.06 -12.63
N GLU A 84 -37.22 -15.88 -11.79
CA GLU A 84 -36.68 -17.19 -12.16
C GLU A 84 -37.19 -18.21 -11.15
N ASN A 85 -38.05 -19.14 -11.57
CA ASN A 85 -38.56 -20.24 -10.73
C ASN A 85 -37.46 -21.29 -10.42
N GLN A 86 -36.21 -20.87 -10.29
CA GLN A 86 -35.04 -21.71 -10.02
C GLN A 86 -34.59 -21.60 -8.56
N SER A 87 -34.27 -22.75 -7.96
CA SER A 87 -33.62 -22.82 -6.66
C SER A 87 -32.19 -22.28 -6.76
N PHE A 88 -31.78 -21.43 -5.82
CA PHE A 88 -30.42 -20.92 -5.71
C PHE A 88 -29.98 -20.89 -4.24
N SER A 89 -28.67 -20.96 -4.01
CA SER A 89 -28.07 -20.85 -2.67
C SER A 89 -27.59 -19.42 -2.42
N VAL A 90 -28.18 -18.73 -1.44
CA VAL A 90 -27.70 -17.39 -1.02
C VAL A 90 -26.28 -17.46 -0.47
N ARG A 91 -25.92 -18.56 0.20
CA ARG A 91 -24.56 -18.81 0.67
C ARG A 91 -23.56 -18.72 -0.47
N HIS A 92 -23.83 -19.37 -1.60
CA HIS A 92 -22.95 -19.31 -2.76
C HIS A 92 -22.88 -17.91 -3.39
N LEU A 93 -23.99 -17.16 -3.40
CA LEU A 93 -24.00 -15.77 -3.87
C LEU A 93 -23.11 -14.87 -2.99
N ILE A 94 -23.19 -15.02 -1.67
CA ILE A 94 -22.33 -14.30 -0.72
C ILE A 94 -20.86 -14.72 -0.94
N GLU A 95 -20.60 -16.02 -1.06
CA GLU A 95 -19.27 -16.55 -1.29
C GLU A 95 -18.62 -15.97 -2.54
N GLU A 96 -19.31 -15.98 -3.69
CA GLU A 96 -18.77 -15.41 -4.92
C GLU A 96 -18.62 -13.89 -4.85
N GLN A 97 -19.56 -13.18 -4.21
CA GLN A 97 -19.46 -11.73 -4.01
C GLN A 97 -18.25 -11.36 -3.14
N LEU A 98 -17.98 -12.14 -2.10
CA LEU A 98 -16.88 -11.89 -1.16
C LEU A 98 -15.58 -12.56 -1.60
N LYS A 99 -15.55 -13.35 -2.67
CA LYS A 99 -14.34 -14.06 -3.10
C LYS A 99 -13.30 -13.07 -3.62
N TYR A 100 -12.11 -13.10 -3.03
CA TYR A 100 -10.97 -12.38 -3.59
C TYR A 100 -10.26 -13.28 -4.60
N ARG A 101 -10.21 -12.85 -5.87
CA ARG A 101 -9.51 -13.57 -6.94
C ARG A 101 -8.10 -13.00 -7.05
N ILE A 102 -7.12 -13.69 -6.47
CA ILE A 102 -5.71 -13.35 -6.64
C ILE A 102 -5.32 -13.68 -8.08
N SER A 103 -4.79 -12.70 -8.84
CA SER A 103 -4.35 -12.90 -10.22
C SER A 103 -3.06 -13.71 -10.34
N SER A 104 -2.27 -13.80 -9.27
CA SER A 104 -1.16 -14.75 -9.11
C SER A 104 -0.78 -14.83 -7.62
N SER A 105 -0.95 -15.99 -6.99
CA SER A 105 -0.30 -16.25 -5.69
C SER A 105 0.98 -17.02 -6.00
N PRO A 106 2.16 -16.40 -6.00
CA PRO A 106 3.35 -17.21 -5.98
C PRO A 106 3.40 -17.82 -4.58
N GLU A 107 3.09 -19.13 -4.48
CA GLU A 107 3.43 -19.94 -3.32
C GLU A 107 4.93 -19.77 -3.08
N THR A 108 5.25 -18.81 -2.23
CA THR A 108 6.63 -18.41 -1.97
C THR A 108 6.98 -18.96 -0.62
N LYS A 109 7.88 -19.94 -0.62
CA LYS A 109 8.55 -20.35 0.62
C LYS A 109 9.06 -19.08 1.32
N PRO A 110 8.91 -19.01 2.65
CA PRO A 110 9.42 -17.88 3.41
C PRO A 110 10.92 -17.72 3.12
N PRO A 111 11.41 -16.48 2.93
CA PRO A 111 12.83 -16.24 2.69
C PRO A 111 13.63 -16.67 3.91
N LYS A 112 14.81 -17.25 3.70
CA LYS A 112 15.71 -17.61 4.82
C LYS A 112 16.63 -16.44 5.17
N LYS A 113 16.96 -15.62 4.18
CA LYS A 113 17.84 -14.46 4.32
C LYS A 113 17.27 -13.24 3.60
N VAL A 114 17.17 -12.12 4.30
CA VAL A 114 16.61 -10.87 3.79
C VAL A 114 17.60 -9.72 3.94
N LEU A 115 17.80 -8.99 2.86
CA LEU A 115 18.51 -7.71 2.84
C LEU A 115 17.54 -6.56 3.09
N ILE A 116 17.88 -5.65 3.99
CA ILE A 116 17.15 -4.43 4.27
C ILE A 116 18.02 -3.26 3.83
N ILE A 117 17.47 -2.41 2.96
CA ILE A 117 18.12 -1.15 2.57
C ILE A 117 17.67 -0.07 3.55
N GLY A 118 18.60 0.44 4.37
CA GLY A 118 18.34 1.51 5.33
C GLY A 118 18.16 2.88 4.66
N SER A 119 18.04 3.94 5.47
CA SER A 119 17.80 5.30 4.97
C SER A 119 19.04 6.08 4.58
N GLY A 120 20.21 5.67 5.09
CA GLY A 120 21.43 6.45 4.95
C GLY A 120 21.49 7.59 5.95
N GLY A 121 22.21 8.66 5.58
CA GLY A 121 22.36 9.84 6.43
C GLY A 121 21.02 10.55 6.65
N LEU A 122 20.88 11.17 7.83
CA LEU A 122 19.70 12.00 8.12
C LEU A 122 19.72 13.24 7.21
N SER A 123 18.60 13.50 6.54
CA SER A 123 18.41 14.68 5.70
C SER A 123 17.06 15.33 5.98
N ILE A 124 16.90 16.60 5.60
CA ILE A 124 15.62 17.29 5.77
C ILE A 124 14.56 16.56 4.92
N GLY A 125 13.49 16.09 5.57
CA GLY A 125 12.46 15.27 4.92
C GLY A 125 12.71 13.76 4.96
N GLN A 126 13.84 13.31 5.52
CA GLN A 126 14.13 11.91 5.84
C GLN A 126 14.91 11.81 7.14
N ALA A 127 14.20 11.64 8.26
CA ALA A 127 14.79 11.67 9.58
C ALA A 127 14.81 10.27 10.22
N GLY A 128 14.64 10.22 11.55
CA GLY A 128 14.73 9.00 12.35
C GLY A 128 13.56 8.02 12.18
N GLU A 129 12.50 8.36 11.45
CA GLU A 129 11.37 7.47 11.19
C GLU A 129 11.78 6.17 10.47
N PHE A 130 12.83 6.24 9.64
CA PHE A 130 13.36 5.10 8.92
C PHE A 130 14.28 4.22 9.78
N ASP A 131 14.97 4.82 10.76
CA ASP A 131 15.71 4.07 11.78
C ASP A 131 14.74 3.21 12.61
N TYR A 132 13.65 3.83 13.07
CA TYR A 132 12.59 3.13 13.82
C TYR A 132 11.91 2.04 12.99
N SER A 133 11.41 2.37 11.80
CA SER A 133 10.67 1.41 10.97
C SER A 133 11.56 0.27 10.46
N GLY A 134 12.81 0.56 10.08
CA GLY A 134 13.80 -0.45 9.74
C GLY A 134 14.14 -1.37 10.91
N SER A 135 14.19 -0.86 12.14
CA SER A 135 14.39 -1.67 13.35
C SER A 135 13.21 -2.60 13.63
N GLN A 136 11.96 -2.14 13.41
CA GLN A 136 10.77 -2.99 13.52
C GLN A 136 10.76 -4.09 12.46
N ALA A 137 11.19 -3.78 11.23
CA ALA A 137 11.33 -4.79 10.17
C ALA A 137 12.33 -5.89 10.55
N ILE A 138 13.49 -5.52 11.11
CA ILE A 138 14.48 -6.49 11.60
C ILE A 138 13.87 -7.36 12.71
N LYS A 139 13.15 -6.76 13.66
CA LYS A 139 12.50 -7.48 14.76
C LYS A 139 11.49 -8.51 14.22
N ALA A 140 10.60 -8.11 13.31
CA ALA A 140 9.61 -9.00 12.71
C ALA A 140 10.26 -10.18 11.96
N LEU A 141 11.32 -9.92 11.19
CA LEU A 141 12.06 -10.98 10.49
C LEU A 141 12.72 -11.96 11.47
N LYS A 142 13.24 -11.47 12.60
CA LYS A 142 13.83 -12.31 13.64
C LYS A 142 12.81 -13.20 14.35
N GLU A 143 11.62 -12.69 14.64
CA GLU A 143 10.51 -13.47 15.23
C GLU A 143 10.13 -14.67 14.33
N GLU A 144 10.26 -14.49 13.01
CA GLU A 144 10.04 -15.54 12.00
C GLU A 144 11.30 -16.38 11.68
N ASN A 145 12.39 -16.25 12.46
CA ASN A 145 13.66 -16.95 12.26
C ASN A 145 14.33 -16.71 10.90
N ILE A 146 14.16 -15.51 10.34
CA ILE A 146 14.76 -15.10 9.06
C ILE A 146 16.07 -14.35 9.34
N GLN A 147 17.14 -14.74 8.64
CA GLN A 147 18.44 -14.06 8.75
C GLN A 147 18.38 -12.66 8.14
N THR A 148 18.89 -11.67 8.87
CA THR A 148 18.78 -10.25 8.52
C THR A 148 20.14 -9.66 8.16
N ILE A 149 20.20 -9.01 7.00
CA ILE A 149 21.35 -8.20 6.57
C ILE A 149 20.87 -6.78 6.39
N LEU A 150 21.59 -5.84 7.00
CA LEU A 150 21.32 -4.42 6.86
C LEU A 150 22.45 -3.75 6.09
N ILE A 151 22.10 -2.88 5.13
CA ILE A 151 23.02 -1.88 4.61
C ILE A 151 22.54 -0.49 5.05
N ASN A 152 23.37 0.21 5.83
CA ASN A 152 23.12 1.59 6.24
C ASN A 152 24.44 2.29 6.60
N PRO A 153 24.84 3.36 5.89
CA PRO A 153 26.08 4.09 6.20
C PRO A 153 25.98 4.92 7.48
N ASN A 154 24.79 5.16 8.04
CA ASN A 154 24.62 6.00 9.21
C ASN A 154 24.89 5.24 10.51
N ILE A 155 26.09 5.46 11.05
CA ILE A 155 26.58 4.84 12.31
C ILE A 155 25.83 5.28 13.57
N ALA A 156 25.04 6.36 13.50
CA ALA A 156 24.36 6.95 14.66
C ALA A 156 22.88 6.52 14.74
N THR A 157 22.57 5.28 14.34
CA THR A 157 21.20 4.73 14.29
C THR A 157 21.05 3.53 15.22
N VAL A 158 19.85 3.36 15.79
CA VAL A 158 19.51 2.14 16.54
C VAL A 158 19.54 0.92 15.62
N GLN A 159 19.13 1.09 14.37
CA GLN A 159 19.11 0.05 13.33
C GLN A 159 20.47 -0.65 13.15
N THR A 160 21.58 0.10 13.33
CA THR A 160 22.94 -0.41 13.17
C THR A 160 23.58 -0.89 14.48
N SER A 161 22.82 -0.90 15.58
CA SER A 161 23.30 -1.37 16.88
C SER A 161 23.66 -2.85 16.86
N LYS A 162 24.71 -3.21 17.60
CA LYS A 162 25.20 -4.58 17.69
C LYS A 162 24.10 -5.53 18.17
N GLY A 163 23.87 -6.59 17.41
CA GLY A 163 22.91 -7.63 17.74
C GLY A 163 21.48 -7.37 17.26
N LEU A 164 21.18 -6.18 16.71
CA LEU A 164 19.86 -5.93 16.14
C LEU A 164 19.68 -6.68 14.81
N ALA A 165 20.50 -6.41 13.79
CA ALA A 165 20.60 -7.25 12.59
C ALA A 165 21.70 -8.32 12.78
N ASP A 166 21.63 -9.43 12.04
CA ASP A 166 22.65 -10.48 12.10
C ASP A 166 23.96 -10.02 11.44
N LYS A 167 23.86 -9.19 10.41
CA LYS A 167 25.00 -8.55 9.76
C LYS A 167 24.68 -7.13 9.31
N VAL A 168 25.61 -6.21 9.54
CA VAL A 168 25.49 -4.80 9.16
C VAL A 168 26.63 -4.41 8.23
N TYR A 169 26.29 -3.75 7.14
CA TYR A 169 27.21 -3.13 6.18
C TYR A 169 27.11 -1.61 6.27
N PHE A 170 28.20 -0.97 6.70
CA PHE A 170 28.36 0.49 6.67
C PHE A 170 28.88 0.92 5.30
N LEU A 171 28.04 0.79 4.28
CA LEU A 171 28.36 1.12 2.89
C LEU A 171 27.38 2.17 2.34
N PRO A 172 27.80 3.00 1.36
CA PRO A 172 26.90 3.92 0.68
C PRO A 172 25.71 3.19 0.03
N LEU A 173 24.55 3.83 0.03
CA LEU A 173 23.33 3.31 -0.60
C LEU A 173 23.30 3.61 -2.10
N LEU A 174 24.35 3.18 -2.81
CA LEU A 174 24.44 3.29 -4.27
C LEU A 174 24.28 1.89 -4.89
N PRO A 175 23.69 1.78 -6.09
CA PRO A 175 23.44 0.49 -6.74
C PRO A 175 24.68 -0.42 -6.81
N GLU A 176 25.85 0.13 -7.09
CA GLU A 176 27.11 -0.62 -7.18
C GLU A 176 27.52 -1.31 -5.86
N TYR A 177 27.35 -0.65 -4.72
CA TYR A 177 27.68 -1.22 -3.40
C TYR A 177 26.61 -2.20 -2.94
N VAL A 178 25.34 -1.88 -3.18
CA VAL A 178 24.22 -2.77 -2.84
C VAL A 178 24.31 -4.06 -3.67
N GLU A 179 24.64 -3.98 -4.96
CA GLU A 179 24.86 -5.17 -5.79
C GLU A 179 26.00 -6.03 -5.24
N GLN A 180 27.10 -5.43 -4.77
CA GLN A 180 28.20 -6.20 -4.17
C GLN A 180 27.76 -6.97 -2.92
N VAL A 181 26.90 -6.36 -2.08
CA VAL A 181 26.32 -7.04 -0.92
C VAL A 181 25.39 -8.17 -1.37
N ILE A 182 24.48 -7.93 -2.33
CA ILE A 182 23.59 -8.97 -2.88
C ILE A 182 24.41 -10.14 -3.45
N ARG A 183 25.47 -9.85 -4.20
CA ARG A 183 26.36 -10.86 -4.80
C ARG A 183 27.06 -11.72 -3.75
N SER A 184 27.54 -11.09 -2.67
CA SER A 184 28.28 -11.74 -1.59
C SER A 184 27.35 -12.56 -0.68
N GLU A 185 26.23 -11.96 -0.27
CA GLU A 185 25.34 -12.53 0.72
C GLU A 185 24.27 -13.45 0.16
N ARG A 186 23.90 -13.28 -1.12
CA ARG A 186 22.85 -14.04 -1.81
C ARG A 186 21.53 -14.08 -1.02
N PRO A 187 20.92 -12.92 -0.70
CA PRO A 187 19.65 -12.89 0.01
C PRO A 187 18.51 -13.42 -0.88
N ASP A 188 17.60 -14.19 -0.28
CA ASP A 188 16.38 -14.68 -0.94
C ASP A 188 15.37 -13.56 -1.20
N GLY A 189 15.44 -12.50 -0.39
CA GLY A 189 14.55 -11.36 -0.46
C GLY A 189 15.20 -10.04 -0.08
N VAL A 190 14.62 -8.95 -0.54
CA VAL A 190 15.03 -7.58 -0.23
C VAL A 190 13.83 -6.72 0.16
N LEU A 191 14.01 -5.87 1.17
CA LEU A 191 13.03 -4.88 1.60
C LEU A 191 13.54 -3.47 1.25
N LEU A 192 12.78 -2.76 0.42
CA LEU A 192 13.12 -1.44 -0.11
C LEU A 192 12.36 -0.30 0.59
N THR A 193 11.28 -0.62 1.30
CA THR A 193 10.29 0.33 1.83
C THR A 193 10.65 0.97 3.17
N PHE A 194 11.79 0.60 3.77
CA PHE A 194 12.22 1.08 5.09
C PHE A 194 13.38 2.08 5.03
N GLY A 195 13.82 2.45 3.83
CA GLY A 195 14.98 3.33 3.60
C GLY A 195 14.64 4.73 3.07
N GLY A 196 13.39 5.16 3.18
CA GLY A 196 12.93 6.41 2.55
C GLY A 196 13.20 6.46 1.04
N GLN A 197 13.29 7.66 0.47
CA GLN A 197 13.56 7.85 -0.96
C GLN A 197 14.93 7.30 -1.37
N THR A 198 15.94 7.37 -0.49
CA THR A 198 17.29 6.89 -0.81
C THR A 198 17.26 5.39 -1.09
N GLY A 199 16.62 4.63 -0.19
CA GLY A 199 16.45 3.19 -0.36
C GLY A 199 15.56 2.82 -1.56
N LEU A 200 14.45 3.55 -1.75
CA LEU A 200 13.53 3.33 -2.87
C LEU A 200 14.20 3.59 -4.22
N ASN A 201 14.85 4.75 -4.40
CA ASN A 201 15.55 5.11 -5.64
C ASN A 201 16.66 4.10 -5.94
N CYS A 202 17.45 3.70 -4.94
CA CYS A 202 18.47 2.67 -5.11
C CYS A 202 17.85 1.34 -5.59
N GLY A 203 16.73 0.92 -4.99
CA GLY A 203 15.98 -0.25 -5.41
C GLY A 203 15.48 -0.17 -6.85
N VAL A 204 14.92 0.97 -7.27
CA VAL A 204 14.45 1.18 -8.65
C VAL A 204 15.59 1.07 -9.66
N GLU A 205 16.75 1.66 -9.37
CA GLU A 205 17.92 1.57 -10.26
C GLU A 205 18.50 0.14 -10.32
N LEU A 206 18.48 -0.61 -9.21
CA LEU A 206 18.88 -2.02 -9.19
C LEU A 206 17.97 -2.92 -10.03
N GLU A 207 16.65 -2.67 -9.99
CA GLU A 207 15.69 -3.38 -10.83
C GLU A 207 15.87 -3.05 -12.31
N LYS A 208 16.04 -1.77 -12.66
CA LYS A 208 16.32 -1.35 -14.04
C LYS A 208 17.60 -1.99 -14.58
N ALA A 209 18.61 -2.14 -13.73
CA ALA A 209 19.86 -2.83 -14.06
C ALA A 209 19.73 -4.37 -14.07
N GLY A 210 18.55 -4.93 -13.76
CA GLY A 210 18.28 -6.36 -13.75
C GLY A 210 18.98 -7.13 -12.63
N VAL A 211 19.43 -6.44 -11.57
CA VAL A 211 20.24 -7.03 -10.49
C VAL A 211 19.42 -8.07 -9.71
N PHE A 212 18.18 -7.77 -9.35
CA PHE A 212 17.34 -8.68 -8.57
C PHE A 212 17.08 -9.99 -9.31
N ALA A 213 16.77 -9.91 -10.62
CA ALA A 213 16.63 -11.09 -11.47
C ALA A 213 17.95 -11.87 -11.61
N LYS A 214 19.07 -11.17 -11.83
CA LYS A 214 20.41 -11.77 -11.97
C LYS A 214 20.84 -12.60 -10.76
N TYR A 215 20.50 -12.17 -9.55
CA TYR A 215 20.87 -12.86 -8.32
C TYR A 215 19.72 -13.66 -7.67
N ASN A 216 18.56 -13.74 -8.33
CA ASN A 216 17.35 -14.40 -7.83
C ASN A 216 16.91 -13.88 -6.44
N THR A 217 17.03 -12.57 -6.24
CA THR A 217 16.62 -11.89 -5.00
C THR A 217 15.23 -11.31 -5.20
N ARG A 218 14.26 -11.73 -4.39
CA ARG A 218 12.86 -11.29 -4.54
C ARG A 218 12.63 -9.97 -3.82
N ILE A 219 11.90 -9.06 -4.43
CA ILE A 219 11.43 -7.87 -3.72
C ILE A 219 10.25 -8.28 -2.84
N LEU A 220 10.37 -8.03 -1.54
CA LEU A 220 9.36 -8.37 -0.54
C LEU A 220 8.47 -7.16 -0.25
N GLY A 221 7.19 -7.41 0.04
CA GLY A 221 6.20 -6.36 0.28
C GLY A 221 5.64 -5.79 -1.02
N THR A 222 5.53 -4.46 -1.10
CA THR A 222 4.99 -3.76 -2.26
C THR A 222 5.81 -4.08 -3.52
N PRO A 223 5.20 -4.59 -4.60
CA PRO A 223 5.91 -4.84 -5.85
C PRO A 223 6.59 -3.57 -6.37
N ILE A 224 7.80 -3.67 -6.92
CA ILE A 224 8.52 -2.48 -7.37
C ILE A 224 7.80 -1.72 -8.48
N LYS A 225 7.03 -2.43 -9.31
CA LYS A 225 6.15 -1.78 -10.28
C LYS A 225 5.16 -0.82 -9.60
N ALA A 226 4.53 -1.24 -8.50
CA ALA A 226 3.61 -0.37 -7.77
C ALA A 226 4.35 0.83 -7.17
N ILE A 227 5.59 0.65 -6.68
CA ILE A 227 6.44 1.77 -6.24
C ILE A 227 6.65 2.77 -7.38
N ILE A 228 7.08 2.30 -8.55
CA ILE A 228 7.31 3.13 -9.74
C ILE A 228 6.02 3.84 -10.16
N ASP A 229 4.90 3.10 -10.22
CA ASP A 229 3.59 3.61 -10.62
C ASP A 229 3.08 4.70 -9.65
N THR A 230 3.48 4.67 -8.37
CA THR A 230 3.10 5.69 -7.37
C THR A 230 4.04 6.89 -7.30
N GLU A 231 5.31 6.71 -7.65
CA GLU A 231 6.32 7.79 -7.63
C GLU A 231 6.20 8.69 -8.87
N ASP A 232 5.86 8.12 -10.03
CA ASP A 232 5.57 8.89 -11.24
C ASP A 232 4.14 9.44 -11.19
N ARG A 233 4.01 10.77 -11.14
CA ARG A 233 2.70 11.44 -11.01
C ARG A 233 1.78 11.23 -12.21
N LYS A 234 2.32 11.05 -13.42
CA LYS A 234 1.51 10.80 -14.61
C LYS A 234 0.94 9.39 -14.53
N ILE A 235 1.78 8.39 -14.26
CA ILE A 235 1.33 7.00 -14.11
C ILE A 235 0.35 6.89 -12.96
N PHE A 236 0.62 7.57 -11.83
CA PHE A 236 -0.28 7.62 -10.69
C PHE A 236 -1.66 8.18 -11.07
N SER A 237 -1.69 9.32 -11.76
CA SER A 237 -2.95 9.94 -12.23
C SER A 237 -3.73 9.00 -13.16
N GLU A 238 -3.04 8.36 -14.12
CA GLU A 238 -3.65 7.38 -15.03
C GLU A 238 -4.26 6.20 -14.24
N LYS A 239 -3.52 5.64 -13.26
CA LYS A 239 -3.98 4.55 -12.39
C LYS A 239 -5.18 4.91 -11.53
N ILE A 240 -5.24 6.14 -11.02
CA ILE A 240 -6.40 6.64 -10.25
C ILE A 240 -7.61 6.85 -11.17
N ASN A 241 -7.40 7.38 -12.38
CA ASN A 241 -8.47 7.56 -13.35
C ASN A 241 -9.05 6.21 -13.85
N GLU A 242 -8.24 5.15 -13.93
CA GLU A 242 -8.69 3.79 -14.29
C GLU A 242 -9.82 3.27 -13.38
N ILE A 243 -9.85 3.69 -12.11
CA ILE A 243 -10.89 3.30 -11.14
C ILE A 243 -12.00 4.35 -10.98
N GLY A 244 -12.01 5.40 -11.81
CA GLY A 244 -12.99 6.47 -11.78
C GLY A 244 -12.78 7.51 -10.66
N GLU A 245 -11.66 7.42 -9.94
CA GLU A 245 -11.27 8.39 -8.93
C GLU A 245 -10.59 9.60 -9.56
N LYS A 246 -10.47 10.70 -8.80
CA LYS A 246 -10.00 11.98 -9.32
C LYS A 246 -8.77 12.46 -8.57
N VAL A 247 -7.79 12.97 -9.32
CA VAL A 247 -6.66 13.74 -8.78
C VAL A 247 -6.82 15.22 -9.08
N ALA A 248 -6.12 16.06 -8.32
CA ALA A 248 -6.02 17.48 -8.65
C ALA A 248 -5.46 17.65 -10.08
N PRO A 249 -6.04 18.56 -10.90
CA PRO A 249 -5.48 18.88 -12.21
C PRO A 249 -4.01 19.27 -12.07
N SER A 250 -3.14 18.56 -12.79
CA SER A 250 -1.70 18.73 -12.69
C SER A 250 -1.02 18.48 -14.03
N LEU A 251 0.12 19.13 -14.22
CA LEU A 251 0.96 19.01 -15.41
C LEU A 251 2.42 18.87 -15.00
N ALA A 252 3.14 17.97 -15.68
CA ALA A 252 4.58 17.86 -15.54
C ALA A 252 5.29 18.85 -16.48
N ALA A 253 6.36 19.45 -16.00
CA ALA A 253 7.20 20.38 -16.72
C ALA A 253 8.69 20.02 -16.51
N HIS A 254 9.46 20.10 -17.59
CA HIS A 254 10.91 19.83 -17.60
C HIS A 254 11.75 21.09 -17.80
N SER A 255 11.09 22.24 -17.95
CA SER A 255 11.73 23.55 -18.06
C SER A 255 10.89 24.61 -17.35
N VAL A 256 11.51 25.75 -17.06
CA VAL A 256 10.82 26.90 -16.48
C VAL A 256 9.68 27.37 -17.41
N ASP A 257 9.92 27.41 -18.72
CA ASP A 257 8.91 27.82 -19.70
C ASP A 257 7.71 26.86 -19.74
N GLU A 258 7.95 25.56 -19.65
CA GLU A 258 6.88 24.56 -19.55
C GLU A 258 6.08 24.74 -18.25
N ALA A 259 6.74 25.02 -17.13
CA ALA A 259 6.08 25.24 -15.86
C ALA A 259 5.16 26.48 -15.90
N LEU A 260 5.62 27.57 -16.53
CA LEU A 260 4.82 28.78 -16.71
C LEU A 260 3.61 28.54 -17.61
N LYS A 261 3.78 27.83 -18.73
CA LYS A 261 2.66 27.44 -19.61
C LYS A 261 1.66 26.53 -18.92
N ALA A 262 2.13 25.59 -18.11
CA ALA A 262 1.29 24.72 -17.31
C ALA A 262 0.44 25.52 -16.32
N ALA A 263 1.03 26.51 -15.64
CA ALA A 263 0.30 27.36 -14.72
C ALA A 263 -0.67 28.32 -15.41
N GLU A 264 -0.36 28.81 -16.62
CA GLU A 264 -1.31 29.57 -17.44
C GLU A 264 -2.54 28.70 -17.81
N HIS A 265 -2.32 27.42 -18.12
CA HIS A 265 -3.41 26.48 -18.42
C HIS A 265 -4.25 26.12 -17.18
N LEU A 266 -3.61 25.86 -16.04
CA LEU A 266 -4.30 25.49 -14.79
C LEU A 266 -4.93 26.70 -14.07
N GLY A 267 -4.38 27.90 -14.31
CA GLY A 267 -4.71 29.15 -13.64
C GLY A 267 -4.13 29.22 -12.22
N TYR A 268 -3.61 30.39 -11.85
CA TYR A 268 -3.11 30.66 -10.49
C TYR A 268 -4.25 30.72 -9.45
N PRO A 269 -3.96 30.47 -8.15
CA PRO A 269 -2.67 30.00 -7.62
C PRO A 269 -2.41 28.53 -7.95
N VAL A 270 -1.13 28.17 -8.07
CA VAL A 270 -0.63 26.81 -8.32
C VAL A 270 0.33 26.36 -7.22
N MET A 271 0.53 25.05 -7.11
CA MET A 271 1.56 24.43 -6.27
C MET A 271 2.61 23.81 -7.19
N ALA A 272 3.87 24.20 -7.03
CA ALA A 272 5.00 23.58 -7.72
C ALA A 272 5.65 22.54 -6.79
N ARG A 273 5.93 21.33 -7.29
CA ARG A 273 6.58 20.25 -6.53
C ARG A 273 7.65 19.55 -7.36
N ALA A 274 8.86 19.42 -6.84
CA ALA A 274 9.89 18.62 -7.48
C ALA A 274 9.51 17.12 -7.49
N ALA A 275 9.79 16.42 -8.58
CA ALA A 275 9.61 14.97 -8.65
C ALA A 275 10.72 14.23 -7.86
N PHE A 276 10.43 13.02 -7.38
CA PHE A 276 11.35 12.13 -6.63
C PHE A 276 11.97 12.76 -5.38
N SER A 277 11.29 13.73 -4.75
CA SER A 277 11.73 14.36 -3.50
C SER A 277 10.72 14.13 -2.37
N LEU A 278 11.24 14.00 -1.15
CA LEU A 278 10.44 13.94 0.09
C LEU A 278 10.57 15.25 0.87
N GLY A 279 9.59 15.52 1.74
CA GLY A 279 9.63 16.66 2.66
C GLY A 279 9.43 18.04 2.02
N GLY A 280 8.96 18.10 0.77
CA GLY A 280 8.67 19.37 0.09
C GLY A 280 9.92 20.13 -0.38
N LEU A 281 11.07 19.46 -0.48
CA LEU A 281 12.29 20.08 -1.03
C LEU A 281 12.03 20.57 -2.46
N GLY A 282 12.23 21.87 -2.69
CA GLY A 282 11.94 22.52 -3.98
C GLY A 282 10.45 22.65 -4.29
N SER A 283 9.56 22.52 -3.30
CA SER A 283 8.12 22.69 -3.46
C SER A 283 7.65 24.02 -2.88
N GLY A 284 6.61 24.63 -3.48
CA GLY A 284 6.07 25.89 -3.02
C GLY A 284 4.80 26.33 -3.75
N PHE A 285 4.04 27.21 -3.12
CA PHE A 285 2.88 27.83 -3.77
C PHE A 285 3.31 29.06 -4.56
N ALA A 286 2.74 29.24 -5.74
CA ALA A 286 2.88 30.45 -6.54
C ALA A 286 1.49 31.04 -6.82
N ASN A 287 1.32 32.33 -6.50
CA ASN A 287 0.09 33.07 -6.78
C ASN A 287 0.13 33.80 -8.13
N ASN A 288 1.31 33.91 -8.74
CA ASN A 288 1.56 34.60 -9.99
C ASN A 288 2.78 34.01 -10.72
N LYS A 289 3.04 34.53 -11.92
CA LYS A 289 4.08 34.08 -12.83
C LYS A 289 5.49 34.26 -12.24
N GLU A 290 5.71 35.38 -11.57
CA GLU A 290 6.99 35.76 -11.00
C GLU A 290 7.40 34.81 -9.86
N GLU A 291 6.46 34.53 -8.95
CA GLU A 291 6.66 33.56 -7.86
C GLU A 291 6.96 32.17 -8.41
N LEU A 292 6.22 31.73 -9.45
CA LEU A 292 6.43 30.41 -10.04
C LEU A 292 7.79 30.30 -10.73
N GLN A 293 8.23 31.34 -11.43
CA GLN A 293 9.51 31.35 -12.12
C GLN A 293 10.68 31.13 -11.15
N ILE A 294 10.65 31.81 -10.00
CA ILE A 294 11.66 31.66 -8.95
C ILE A 294 11.66 30.23 -8.40
N LEU A 295 10.49 29.70 -8.06
CA LEU A 295 10.35 28.34 -7.55
C LEU A 295 10.83 27.29 -8.58
N ALA A 296 10.46 27.44 -9.85
CA ALA A 296 10.81 26.50 -10.89
C ALA A 296 12.32 26.47 -11.16
N GLN A 297 13.00 27.62 -11.14
CA GLN A 297 14.45 27.69 -11.28
C GLN A 297 15.18 26.96 -10.15
N GLN A 298 14.72 27.15 -8.91
CA GLN A 298 15.30 26.49 -7.75
C GLN A 298 15.06 24.98 -7.77
N ALA A 299 13.85 24.55 -8.11
CA ALA A 299 13.49 23.14 -8.10
C ALA A 299 14.19 22.34 -9.21
N LEU A 300 14.26 22.90 -10.43
CA LEU A 300 14.89 22.24 -11.58
C LEU A 300 16.43 22.16 -11.48
N ALA A 301 17.05 22.90 -10.55
CA ALA A 301 18.47 22.74 -10.23
C ALA A 301 18.77 21.40 -9.53
N HIS A 302 17.76 20.79 -8.90
CA HIS A 302 17.90 19.58 -8.09
C HIS A 302 17.03 18.41 -8.57
N SER A 303 16.09 18.64 -9.48
CA SER A 303 15.22 17.61 -10.06
C SER A 303 15.05 17.82 -11.55
N SER A 304 14.97 16.74 -12.33
CA SER A 304 14.75 16.79 -13.77
C SER A 304 13.29 17.04 -14.18
N GLN A 305 12.38 17.12 -13.20
CA GLN A 305 10.95 17.30 -13.44
C GLN A 305 10.31 18.09 -12.30
N LEU A 306 9.47 19.04 -12.68
CA LEU A 306 8.63 19.84 -11.80
C LEU A 306 7.15 19.54 -12.08
N ILE A 307 6.36 19.37 -11.04
CA ILE A 307 4.91 19.13 -11.14
C ILE A 307 4.19 20.41 -10.73
N ILE A 308 3.32 20.89 -11.60
CA ILE A 308 2.48 22.06 -11.35
C ILE A 308 1.05 21.56 -11.11
N ASP A 309 0.55 21.71 -9.89
CA ASP A 309 -0.82 21.37 -9.52
C ASP A 309 -1.68 22.62 -9.38
N LYS A 310 -2.97 22.46 -9.67
CA LYS A 310 -3.96 23.43 -9.22
C LYS A 310 -3.94 23.50 -7.69
N SER A 311 -3.81 24.71 -7.13
CA SER A 311 -3.81 24.87 -5.68
C SER A 311 -5.15 24.46 -5.08
N LEU A 312 -5.11 23.53 -4.13
CA LEU A 312 -6.22 23.15 -3.26
C LEU A 312 -6.08 23.77 -1.86
N LYS A 313 -5.33 24.88 -1.74
CA LYS A 313 -5.09 25.54 -0.46
C LYS A 313 -6.41 25.84 0.26
N GLY A 314 -6.52 25.39 1.51
CA GLY A 314 -7.72 25.53 2.35
C GLY A 314 -8.62 24.30 2.37
N TRP A 315 -8.34 23.29 1.54
CA TRP A 315 -8.95 21.97 1.67
C TRP A 315 -8.34 21.24 2.89
N LYS A 316 -9.15 20.41 3.55
CA LYS A 316 -8.76 19.63 4.74
C LYS A 316 -8.03 18.35 4.36
#